data_AF-A0A950KT94-F1
#
_entry.id   AF-A0A950KT94-F1
#
_cell.length_a   1.000
_cell.length_b   1.000
_cell.length_c   1.000
_cell.angle_alpha   90.00
_cell.angle_beta   90.00
_cell.angle_gamma   90.00
#
_symmetry.space_group_name_H-M   'P 1'
#
loop_
_entity.id
_entity.type
_entity.pdbx_description
1 polymer ?
#
loop_
_entity_poly.entity_id
_entity_poly.type
_entity_poly.pdbx_seq_one_letter_code
_entity_poly.pdbx_strand_id
1 'polypeptide(L)'
;MPAISSAPQAHPRPDLWPYEEARKLTERVHNYEPQRPVIFQSGFGPSGLPHLGTMGEILRPSYVRHAFEVLGDIHSTRLIVFIDDMDGLRKVPENIPNREATAPYLGQPVSRIPDPFGPCHDSFASHMVSLLGTFLEPVEVEYELLRSSEMYASGRFDQGLRLIIAKHREITAIIAPTLREENRVGWSPIMPLCPQCGQINSTLVTAYHPERATVELSCQRNFGGANGCGFIGEQSILGGQAKVQWKVDWALRWYVLNVDYELYGKDLID
;
A
#
# COMPACT_ATOMS: atom_id res chain seq x y z
N MET A 1 56.62 18.57 9.62
CA MET A 1 55.42 17.94 10.23
C MET A 1 54.93 16.87 9.26
N PRO A 2 54.89 15.59 9.64
CA PRO A 2 54.48 14.53 8.73
C PRO A 2 52.95 14.55 8.57
N ALA A 3 52.49 14.38 7.33
CA ALA A 3 51.09 14.28 6.99
C ALA A 3 50.50 13.00 7.57
N ILE A 4 49.45 13.13 8.39
CA ILE A 4 48.66 12.00 8.87
C ILE A 4 47.75 11.59 7.70
N SER A 5 48.19 10.60 6.93
CA SER A 5 47.31 9.81 6.09
C SER A 5 46.55 8.84 7.00
N SER A 6 45.31 9.17 7.33
CA SER A 6 44.39 8.19 7.93
C SER A 6 43.68 7.46 6.79
N ALA A 7 44.15 6.24 6.48
CA ALA A 7 43.28 5.26 5.84
C ALA A 7 42.00 5.11 6.69
N PRO A 8 40.80 4.94 6.09
CA PRO A 8 39.60 4.74 6.87
C PRO A 8 39.80 3.50 7.74
N GLN A 9 39.83 3.71 9.06
CA GLN A 9 39.86 2.61 10.00
C GLN A 9 38.58 1.81 9.79
N ALA A 10 38.72 0.55 9.39
CA ALA A 10 37.61 -0.39 9.37
C ALA A 10 37.13 -0.57 10.81
N HIS A 11 36.16 0.25 11.23
CA HIS A 11 35.45 0.03 12.48
C HIS A 11 34.85 -1.37 12.42
N PRO A 12 35.03 -2.21 13.46
CA PRO A 12 34.36 -3.50 13.51
C PRO A 12 32.87 -3.25 13.35
N ARG A 13 32.28 -3.77 12.27
CA ARG A 13 30.87 -3.57 11.96
C ARG A 13 30.07 -4.22 13.10
N PRO A 14 29.36 -3.46 13.93
CA PRO A 14 28.59 -4.05 15.03
C PRO A 14 27.56 -5.01 14.44
N ASP A 15 27.31 -6.15 15.11
CA ASP A 15 26.23 -7.08 14.77
C ASP A 15 24.88 -6.44 15.10
N LEU A 16 24.47 -5.52 14.23
CA LEU A 16 23.17 -4.89 14.26
C LEU A 16 22.26 -5.61 13.25
N TRP A 17 21.01 -5.82 13.66
CA TRP A 17 20.00 -6.49 12.84
C TRP A 17 19.87 -5.95 11.40
N PRO A 18 20.05 -4.64 11.07
CA PRO A 18 19.95 -4.20 9.68
C PRO A 18 21.04 -4.78 8.78
N TYR A 19 22.24 -5.02 9.32
CA TYR A 19 23.33 -5.64 8.56
C TYR A 19 23.09 -7.14 8.35
N GLU A 20 22.39 -7.81 9.27
CA GLU A 20 21.98 -9.20 9.09
C GLU A 20 20.98 -9.34 7.94
N GLU A 21 19.96 -8.49 7.92
CA GLU A 21 18.97 -8.45 6.82
C GLU A 21 19.62 -8.02 5.50
N ALA A 22 20.50 -7.02 5.52
CA ALA A 22 21.22 -6.58 4.33
C ALA A 22 22.10 -7.70 3.74
N ARG A 23 22.76 -8.52 4.57
CA ARG A 23 23.55 -9.67 4.07
C ARG A 23 22.66 -10.71 3.36
N LYS A 24 21.51 -11.05 3.93
CA LYS A 24 20.53 -11.94 3.28
C LYS A 24 20.04 -11.36 1.96
N LEU A 25 19.85 -10.05 1.90
CA LEU A 25 19.43 -9.37 0.68
C LEU A 25 20.53 -9.40 -0.39
N THR A 26 21.79 -9.10 -0.04
CA THR A 26 22.95 -9.24 -0.95
C THR A 26 23.04 -10.64 -1.54
N GLU A 27 22.89 -11.68 -0.71
CA GLU A 27 22.84 -13.07 -1.19
C GLU A 27 21.65 -13.35 -2.12
N ARG A 28 20.49 -12.73 -1.88
CA ARG A 28 19.31 -12.91 -2.75
C ARG A 28 19.48 -12.24 -4.11
N VAL A 29 20.10 -11.06 -4.15
CA VAL A 29 20.19 -10.21 -5.34
C VAL A 29 21.48 -10.37 -6.14
N HIS A 30 22.44 -11.20 -5.69
CA HIS A 30 23.77 -11.35 -6.30
C HIS A 30 23.78 -11.64 -7.82
N ASN A 31 22.72 -12.27 -8.36
CA ASN A 31 22.60 -12.61 -9.78
C ASN A 31 21.73 -11.62 -10.57
N TYR A 32 21.30 -10.51 -9.97
CA TYR A 32 20.55 -9.50 -10.68
C TYR A 32 21.44 -8.82 -11.72
N GLU A 33 20.80 -8.33 -12.79
CA GLU A 33 21.48 -7.50 -13.77
C GLU A 33 22.04 -6.24 -13.06
N PRO A 34 23.30 -5.83 -13.32
CA PRO A 34 23.92 -4.73 -12.59
C PRO A 34 23.12 -3.41 -12.59
N GLN A 35 22.34 -3.17 -13.65
CA GLN A 35 21.52 -1.96 -13.80
C GLN A 35 20.16 -2.05 -13.09
N ARG A 36 19.73 -3.24 -12.65
CA ARG A 36 18.48 -3.41 -11.94
C ARG A 36 18.65 -2.86 -10.51
N PRO A 37 17.84 -1.88 -10.10
CA PRO A 37 17.87 -1.40 -8.72
C PRO A 37 17.31 -2.46 -7.76
N VAL A 38 17.75 -2.42 -6.50
CA VAL A 38 17.12 -3.14 -5.38
C VAL A 38 16.03 -2.26 -4.78
N ILE A 39 14.80 -2.78 -4.76
CA ILE A 39 13.62 -2.02 -4.36
C ILE A 39 13.24 -2.35 -2.92
N PHE A 40 13.35 -1.34 -2.06
CA PHE A 40 12.80 -1.33 -0.72
C PHE A 40 11.42 -0.70 -0.76
N GLN A 41 10.48 -1.21 0.04
CA GLN A 41 9.15 -0.64 0.18
C GLN A 41 8.75 -0.49 1.65
N SER A 42 7.96 0.55 1.91
CA SER A 42 7.05 0.67 3.05
C SER A 42 5.65 1.01 2.52
N GLY A 43 4.59 0.59 3.18
CA GLY A 43 3.23 0.95 2.79
C GLY A 43 2.27 1.13 3.96
N PHE A 44 1.37 2.11 3.87
CA PHE A 44 0.34 2.36 4.88
C PHE A 44 -0.88 3.12 4.31
N GLY A 45 -2.01 2.99 5.01
CA GLY A 45 -3.25 3.69 4.68
C GLY A 45 -3.33 5.09 5.30
N PRO A 46 -3.65 6.15 4.54
CA PRO A 46 -3.76 7.52 5.05
C PRO A 46 -5.16 7.84 5.61
N SER A 47 -5.72 6.93 6.42
CA SER A 47 -7.08 7.06 6.98
C SER A 47 -7.12 7.71 8.38
N GLY A 48 -5.99 8.20 8.86
CA GLY A 48 -5.84 8.85 10.17
C GLY A 48 -4.50 9.59 10.25
N LEU A 49 -4.29 10.30 11.36
CA LEU A 49 -3.06 11.05 11.57
C LEU A 49 -1.84 10.11 11.57
N PRO A 50 -0.76 10.45 10.83
CA PRO A 50 0.49 9.71 10.92
C PRO A 50 1.04 9.77 12.35
N HIS A 51 1.64 8.66 12.78
CA HIS A 51 2.20 8.53 14.13
C HIS A 51 3.59 7.88 14.09
N LEU A 52 4.25 7.81 15.26
CA LEU A 52 5.59 7.20 15.40
C LEU A 52 5.69 5.78 14.79
N GLY A 53 4.62 4.99 14.88
CA GLY A 53 4.51 3.69 14.19
C GLY A 53 4.71 3.79 12.66
N THR A 54 3.93 4.62 11.97
CA THR A 54 4.04 4.90 10.53
C THR A 54 5.44 5.38 10.15
N MET A 55 6.01 6.30 10.94
CA MET A 55 7.39 6.74 10.72
C MET A 55 8.37 5.57 10.86
N GLY A 56 8.17 4.71 11.86
CA GLY A 56 8.98 3.50 12.06
C GLY A 56 8.87 2.49 10.91
N GLU A 57 7.75 2.42 10.20
CA GLU A 57 7.60 1.57 9.00
C GLU A 57 8.46 2.06 7.83
N ILE A 58 8.79 3.35 7.79
CA ILE A 58 9.66 3.97 6.77
C ILE A 58 11.13 3.91 7.21
N LEU A 59 11.39 4.23 8.48
CA LEU A 59 12.75 4.27 9.04
C LEU A 59 13.41 2.89 9.07
N ARG A 60 12.68 1.82 9.41
CA ARG A 60 13.32 0.49 9.54
C ARG A 60 13.83 -0.04 8.21
N PRO A 61 13.07 -0.01 7.09
CA PRO A 61 13.61 -0.33 5.78
C PRO A 61 14.75 0.59 5.36
N SER A 62 14.73 1.89 5.72
CA SER A 62 15.84 2.80 5.40
C SER A 62 17.14 2.42 6.11
N TYR A 63 17.07 1.88 7.34
CA TYR A 63 18.26 1.36 8.04
C TYR A 63 18.86 0.14 7.33
N VAL A 64 18.01 -0.76 6.82
CA VAL A 64 18.48 -1.95 6.07
C VAL A 64 19.03 -1.52 4.71
N ARG A 65 18.38 -0.57 4.03
CA ARG A 65 18.87 0.03 2.78
C ARG A 65 20.25 0.66 2.98
N HIS A 66 20.42 1.45 4.02
CA HIS A 66 21.72 2.06 4.33
C HIS A 66 22.79 1.01 4.64
N ALA A 67 22.45 -0.02 5.45
CA ALA A 67 23.37 -1.12 5.72
C ALA A 67 23.76 -1.86 4.44
N PHE A 68 22.81 -2.11 3.53
CA PHE A 68 23.05 -2.73 2.21
C PHE A 68 24.01 -1.91 1.35
N GLU A 69 23.83 -0.59 1.28
CA GLU A 69 24.73 0.32 0.57
C GLU A 69 26.16 0.29 1.17
N VAL A 70 26.27 0.27 2.51
CA VAL A 70 27.56 0.21 3.22
C VAL A 70 28.28 -1.13 3.04
N LEU A 71 27.54 -2.23 2.82
CA LEU A 71 28.14 -3.52 2.51
C LEU A 71 28.86 -3.51 1.15
N GLY A 72 28.60 -2.52 0.29
CA GLY A 72 29.32 -2.29 -0.96
C GLY A 72 28.76 -3.05 -2.15
N ASP A 73 27.45 -3.27 -2.17
CA ASP A 73 26.77 -3.88 -3.32
C ASP A 73 26.77 -2.93 -4.54
N ILE A 74 26.76 -3.50 -5.74
CA ILE A 74 26.86 -2.76 -7.02
C ILE A 74 25.53 -2.17 -7.47
N HIS A 75 24.41 -2.65 -6.91
CA HIS A 75 23.08 -2.22 -7.31
C HIS A 75 22.70 -0.87 -6.70
N SER A 76 22.08 0.00 -7.50
CA SER A 76 21.40 1.18 -6.97
C SER A 76 20.19 0.76 -6.13
N THR A 77 19.80 1.59 -5.16
CA THR A 77 18.67 1.32 -4.27
C THR A 77 17.58 2.35 -4.47
N ARG A 78 16.33 1.96 -4.23
CA ARG A 78 15.19 2.87 -4.13
C ARG A 78 14.37 2.48 -2.91
N LEU A 79 13.86 3.48 -2.18
CA LEU A 79 12.86 3.28 -1.13
C LEU A 79 11.54 3.86 -1.61
N ILE A 80 10.56 2.99 -1.81
CA ILE A 80 9.19 3.37 -2.18
C ILE A 80 8.37 3.51 -0.89
N VAL A 81 7.78 4.67 -0.66
CA VAL A 81 6.74 4.89 0.34
C VAL A 81 5.40 4.85 -0.39
N PHE A 82 4.69 3.74 -0.23
CA PHE A 82 3.42 3.48 -0.92
C PHE A 82 2.23 3.89 -0.04
N ILE A 83 1.37 4.74 -0.60
CA ILE A 83 0.19 5.26 0.09
C ILE A 83 -1.05 4.51 -0.37
N ASP A 84 -1.68 3.75 0.53
CA ASP A 84 -2.90 2.97 0.27
C ASP A 84 -4.17 3.84 0.29
N ASP A 85 -4.15 4.96 -0.42
CA ASP A 85 -5.22 5.99 -0.44
C ASP A 85 -6.51 5.57 -1.18
N MET A 86 -6.55 4.36 -1.74
CA MET A 86 -7.77 3.73 -2.25
C MET A 86 -8.57 2.97 -1.18
N ASP A 87 -8.04 2.81 0.03
CA ASP A 87 -8.78 2.16 1.12
C ASP A 87 -10.04 2.95 1.51
N GLY A 88 -11.15 2.22 1.66
CA GLY A 88 -12.41 2.79 2.09
C GLY A 88 -12.38 3.17 3.57
N LEU A 89 -12.73 4.41 3.89
CA LEU A 89 -12.77 4.90 5.28
C LEU A 89 -13.77 4.09 6.12
N ARG A 90 -13.28 3.34 7.11
CA ARG A 90 -14.13 2.42 7.89
C ARG A 90 -14.88 3.08 9.04
N LYS A 91 -14.25 4.07 9.66
CA LYS A 91 -14.78 4.90 10.74
C LYS A 91 -14.06 6.22 10.68
N VAL A 92 -14.70 7.30 11.11
CA VAL A 92 -14.02 8.59 11.27
C VAL A 92 -13.30 8.57 12.63
N PRO A 93 -11.95 8.62 12.67
CA PRO A 93 -11.22 8.64 13.93
C PRO A 93 -11.62 9.83 14.82
N GLU A 94 -11.49 9.68 16.13
CA GLU A 94 -11.94 10.70 17.10
C GLU A 94 -11.12 11.98 17.06
N ASN A 95 -9.84 11.86 16.69
CA ASN A 95 -8.88 12.96 16.57
C ASN A 95 -8.95 13.70 15.22
N ILE A 96 -9.87 13.32 14.33
CA ILE A 96 -10.09 14.01 13.06
C ILE A 96 -11.15 15.10 13.27
N PRO A 97 -10.93 16.35 12.83
CA PRO A 97 -11.93 17.41 12.88
C PRO A 97 -13.12 17.14 11.94
N ASN A 98 -14.20 17.93 12.04
CA ASN A 98 -15.36 17.87 11.14
C ASN A 98 -15.93 16.45 10.94
N ARG A 99 -15.98 15.66 12.01
CA ARG A 99 -16.36 14.23 11.94
C ARG A 99 -17.73 14.01 11.34
N GLU A 100 -18.69 14.86 11.71
CA GLU A 100 -20.06 14.80 11.19
C GLU A 100 -20.11 15.06 9.68
N ALA A 101 -19.32 16.03 9.18
CA ALA A 101 -19.22 16.30 7.76
C ALA A 101 -18.47 15.21 6.98
N THR A 102 -17.60 14.45 7.66
CA THR A 102 -16.84 13.34 7.08
C THR A 102 -17.63 12.02 7.06
N ALA A 103 -18.54 11.82 8.02
CA ALA A 103 -19.32 10.60 8.18
C ALA A 103 -20.11 10.16 6.93
N PRO A 104 -20.69 11.05 6.10
CA PRO A 104 -21.35 10.65 4.85
C PRO A 104 -20.44 9.94 3.83
N TYR A 105 -19.12 10.12 3.94
CA TYR A 105 -18.13 9.52 3.04
C TYR A 105 -17.58 8.17 3.52
N LEU A 106 -18.13 7.62 4.61
CA LEU A 106 -17.76 6.28 5.07
C LEU A 106 -17.90 5.25 3.94
N GLY A 107 -16.94 4.33 3.88
CA GLY A 107 -16.85 3.32 2.84
C GLY A 107 -16.35 3.83 1.48
N GLN A 108 -16.11 5.13 1.30
CA GLN A 108 -15.45 5.67 0.09
C GLN A 108 -13.92 5.68 0.25
N PRO A 109 -13.15 5.55 -0.84
CA PRO A 109 -11.70 5.72 -0.83
C PRO A 109 -11.27 7.05 -0.21
N VAL A 110 -10.30 7.06 0.70
CA VAL A 110 -9.83 8.28 1.37
C VAL A 110 -9.23 9.33 0.42
N SER A 111 -8.77 8.92 -0.77
CA SER A 111 -8.37 9.83 -1.87
C SER A 111 -9.55 10.59 -2.50
N ARG A 112 -10.80 10.18 -2.25
CA ARG A 112 -12.02 10.79 -2.78
C ARG A 112 -12.88 11.49 -1.71
N ILE A 113 -12.39 11.54 -0.47
CA ILE A 113 -13.07 12.21 0.65
C ILE A 113 -12.51 13.63 0.76
N PRO A 114 -13.36 14.67 0.88
CA PRO A 114 -12.89 16.04 1.14
C PRO A 114 -12.00 16.12 2.38
N ASP A 115 -11.07 17.08 2.39
CA ASP A 115 -10.17 17.30 3.53
C ASP A 115 -10.96 17.68 4.80
N PRO A 116 -10.91 16.85 5.87
CA PRO A 116 -11.64 17.13 7.10
C PRO A 116 -11.04 18.28 7.91
N PHE A 117 -9.80 18.72 7.64
CA PHE A 117 -9.09 19.79 8.37
C PHE A 117 -9.39 21.20 7.82
N GLY A 118 -10.18 21.28 6.75
CA GLY A 118 -10.46 22.49 5.99
C GLY A 118 -10.01 22.33 4.54
N PRO A 119 -10.45 23.18 3.60
CA PRO A 119 -10.16 23.01 2.18
C PRO A 119 -8.73 23.48 1.82
N CYS A 120 -7.71 22.94 2.48
CA CYS A 120 -6.30 23.23 2.18
C CYS A 120 -5.62 22.16 1.31
N HIS A 121 -6.19 20.96 1.23
CA HIS A 121 -5.75 19.91 0.32
C HIS A 121 -6.93 19.33 -0.47
N ASP A 122 -6.63 18.66 -1.59
CA ASP A 122 -7.65 18.10 -2.48
C ASP A 122 -8.49 16.96 -1.86
N SER A 123 -7.94 16.29 -0.84
CA SER A 123 -8.60 15.16 -0.18
C SER A 123 -8.07 14.92 1.23
N PHE A 124 -8.81 14.13 2.01
CA PHE A 124 -8.39 13.55 3.29
C PHE A 124 -6.99 12.94 3.14
N ALA A 125 -6.80 12.04 2.17
CA ALA A 125 -5.53 11.37 1.97
C ALA A 125 -4.39 12.35 1.68
N SER A 126 -4.63 13.37 0.86
CA SER A 126 -3.62 14.38 0.54
C SER A 126 -3.20 15.19 1.76
N HIS A 127 -4.13 15.52 2.65
CA HIS A 127 -3.79 16.16 3.92
C HIS A 127 -2.90 15.27 4.79
N MET A 128 -3.25 13.99 4.96
CA MET A 128 -2.46 13.06 5.77
C MET A 128 -1.05 12.85 5.22
N VAL A 129 -0.92 12.73 3.89
CA VAL A 129 0.38 12.61 3.22
C VAL A 129 1.22 13.86 3.43
N SER A 130 0.61 15.05 3.39
CA SER A 130 1.30 16.31 3.69
C SER A 130 1.84 16.33 5.11
N LEU A 131 1.04 15.90 6.10
CA LEU A 131 1.48 15.82 7.49
C LEU A 131 2.63 14.83 7.66
N LEU A 132 2.56 13.67 7.01
CA LEU A 132 3.64 12.69 7.03
C LEU A 132 4.94 13.28 6.48
N GLY A 133 4.87 14.05 5.39
CA GLY A 133 6.03 14.75 4.82
C GLY A 133 6.73 15.62 5.87
N THR A 134 5.96 16.40 6.63
CA THR A 134 6.48 17.20 7.76
C THR A 134 7.08 16.34 8.87
N PHE A 135 6.51 15.19 9.18
CA PHE A 135 7.08 14.25 10.16
C PHE A 135 8.40 13.62 9.70
N LEU A 136 8.59 13.44 8.39
CA LEU A 136 9.79 12.84 7.81
C LEU A 136 10.90 13.84 7.52
N GLU A 137 10.60 15.14 7.46
CA GLU A 137 11.58 16.21 7.18
C GLU A 137 12.81 16.15 8.12
N PRO A 138 12.68 15.94 9.45
CA PRO A 138 13.85 15.95 10.34
C PRO A 138 14.75 14.71 10.25
N VAL A 139 14.28 13.61 9.63
CA VAL A 139 15.02 12.34 9.55
C VAL A 139 15.76 12.16 8.24
N GLU A 140 15.60 13.09 7.28
CA GLU A 140 16.35 13.17 6.02
C GLU A 140 16.38 11.86 5.22
N VAL A 141 15.31 11.07 5.28
CA VAL A 141 15.20 9.83 4.50
C VAL A 141 14.79 10.17 3.06
N GLU A 142 15.61 9.76 2.09
CA GLU A 142 15.25 9.84 0.67
C GLU A 142 14.28 8.70 0.31
N TYR A 143 13.12 9.06 -0.24
CA TYR A 143 12.11 8.10 -0.71
C TYR A 143 11.37 8.61 -1.95
N GLU A 144 10.80 7.66 -2.69
CA GLU A 144 9.84 7.89 -3.76
C GLU A 144 8.43 7.63 -3.24
N LEU A 145 7.55 8.63 -3.33
CA LEU A 145 6.15 8.48 -2.95
C LEU A 145 5.34 7.92 -4.12
N LEU A 146 4.63 6.81 -3.92
CA LEU A 146 3.65 6.29 -4.88
C LEU A 146 2.28 6.18 -4.23
N ARG A 147 1.23 6.53 -4.96
CA ARG A 147 -0.16 6.44 -4.48
C ARG A 147 -0.92 5.32 -5.16
N SER A 148 -1.70 4.58 -4.37
CA SER A 148 -2.60 3.54 -4.86
C SER A 148 -3.54 4.10 -5.93
N SER A 149 -4.21 5.21 -5.64
CA SER A 149 -5.17 5.87 -6.54
C SER A 149 -4.58 6.16 -7.93
N GLU A 150 -3.35 6.67 -7.98
CA GLU A 150 -2.63 6.98 -9.22
C GLU A 150 -2.21 5.71 -9.97
N MET A 151 -1.70 4.69 -9.26
CA MET A 151 -1.29 3.41 -9.84
C MET A 151 -2.47 2.67 -10.49
N TYR A 152 -3.62 2.67 -9.81
CA TYR A 152 -4.86 2.11 -10.34
C TYR A 152 -5.42 2.94 -11.50
N ALA A 153 -5.47 4.27 -11.38
CA ALA A 153 -6.04 5.13 -12.40
C ALA A 153 -5.21 5.19 -13.70
N SER A 154 -3.88 5.18 -13.59
CA SER A 154 -2.96 5.22 -14.73
C SER A 154 -2.85 3.88 -15.48
N GLY A 155 -3.43 2.80 -14.94
CA GLY A 155 -3.35 1.47 -15.52
C GLY A 155 -2.02 0.75 -15.24
N ARG A 156 -1.15 1.29 -14.38
CA ARG A 156 0.10 0.61 -13.98
C ARG A 156 -0.15 -0.75 -13.33
N PHE A 157 -1.32 -0.95 -12.71
CA PHE A 157 -1.74 -2.24 -12.17
C PHE A 157 -2.54 -3.11 -13.14
N ASP A 158 -2.92 -2.63 -14.32
CA ASP A 158 -3.91 -3.31 -15.17
C ASP A 158 -3.50 -4.73 -15.58
N GLN A 159 -2.22 -4.95 -15.90
CA GLN A 159 -1.75 -6.30 -16.22
C GLN A 159 -1.86 -7.26 -15.02
N GLY A 160 -1.51 -6.80 -13.82
CA GLY A 160 -1.66 -7.58 -12.60
C GLY A 160 -3.13 -7.84 -12.26
N LEU A 161 -4.01 -6.85 -12.48
CA LEU A 161 -5.45 -7.00 -12.29
C LEU A 161 -6.07 -8.02 -13.25
N ARG A 162 -5.64 -8.03 -14.51
CA ARG A 162 -6.03 -9.05 -15.49
C ARG A 162 -5.61 -10.45 -15.05
N LEU A 163 -4.42 -10.59 -14.48
CA LEU A 163 -3.96 -11.87 -13.92
C LEU A 163 -4.81 -12.27 -12.70
N ILE A 164 -5.09 -11.34 -11.79
CA ILE A 164 -5.89 -11.57 -10.59
C ILE A 164 -7.31 -12.03 -10.95
N ILE A 165 -7.99 -11.38 -11.89
CA ILE A 165 -9.34 -11.81 -12.29
C ILE A 165 -9.32 -13.17 -12.99
N ALA A 166 -8.32 -13.46 -13.82
CA ALA A 166 -8.14 -14.78 -14.44
C ALA A 166 -7.90 -15.87 -13.39
N LYS A 167 -7.26 -15.53 -12.27
CA LYS A 167 -6.87 -16.44 -11.19
C LYS A 167 -7.72 -16.32 -9.92
N HIS A 168 -8.85 -15.63 -9.98
CA HIS A 168 -9.64 -15.27 -8.78
C HIS A 168 -10.00 -16.49 -7.93
N ARG A 169 -10.33 -17.64 -8.54
CA ARG A 169 -10.66 -18.87 -7.80
C ARG A 169 -9.47 -19.44 -7.02
N GLU A 170 -8.30 -19.46 -7.66
CA GLU A 170 -7.05 -19.93 -7.03
C GLU A 170 -6.67 -19.00 -5.87
N ILE A 171 -6.78 -17.69 -6.08
CA ILE A 171 -6.55 -16.67 -5.04
C ILE A 171 -7.53 -16.85 -3.88
N THR A 172 -8.83 -17.00 -4.16
CA THR A 172 -9.83 -17.25 -3.12
C THR A 172 -9.54 -18.52 -2.32
N ALA A 173 -9.12 -19.60 -2.98
CA ALA A 173 -8.78 -20.85 -2.30
C ALA A 173 -7.58 -20.70 -1.35
N ILE A 174 -6.60 -19.85 -1.68
CA ILE A 174 -5.44 -19.55 -0.83
C ILE A 174 -5.83 -18.63 0.33
N ILE A 175 -6.62 -17.59 0.07
CA ILE A 175 -6.89 -16.53 1.05
C ILE A 175 -8.02 -16.90 2.02
N ALA A 176 -9.11 -17.51 1.55
CA ALA A 176 -10.29 -17.78 2.38
C ALA A 176 -9.99 -18.54 3.69
N PRO A 177 -9.09 -19.56 3.72
CA PRO A 177 -8.71 -20.23 4.97
C PRO A 177 -8.09 -19.30 6.01
N THR A 178 -7.42 -18.24 5.57
CA THR A 178 -6.77 -17.24 6.45
C THR A 178 -7.75 -16.20 7.00
N LEU A 179 -9.01 -16.20 6.52
CA LEU A 179 -10.04 -15.30 6.99
C LEU A 179 -10.85 -15.95 8.12
N ARG A 180 -11.36 -15.11 9.03
CA ARG A 180 -12.41 -15.52 9.97
C ARG A 180 -13.62 -16.02 9.20
N GLU A 181 -14.30 -17.05 9.73
CA GLU A 181 -15.41 -17.74 9.07
C GLU A 181 -16.49 -16.77 8.55
N GLU A 182 -16.87 -15.80 9.37
CA GLU A 182 -17.84 -14.74 9.04
C GLU A 182 -17.46 -13.87 7.84
N ASN A 183 -16.16 -13.76 7.52
CA ASN A 183 -15.64 -12.96 6.41
C ASN A 183 -15.38 -13.77 5.15
N ARG A 184 -15.58 -15.10 5.17
CA ARG A 184 -15.34 -15.98 4.01
C ARG A 184 -16.47 -15.89 2.99
N VAL A 185 -17.71 -15.84 3.47
CA VAL A 185 -18.90 -15.82 2.61
C VAL A 185 -18.94 -14.51 1.83
N GLY A 186 -19.00 -14.63 0.50
CA GLY A 186 -19.00 -13.46 -0.39
C GLY A 186 -17.67 -12.71 -0.46
N TRP A 187 -16.57 -13.32 0.02
CA TRP A 187 -15.25 -12.74 -0.17
C TRP A 187 -14.87 -12.74 -1.66
N SER A 188 -14.26 -11.64 -2.08
CA SER A 188 -13.74 -11.43 -3.43
C SER A 188 -12.36 -10.80 -3.33
N PRO A 189 -11.38 -11.22 -4.16
CA PRO A 189 -10.11 -10.51 -4.26
C PRO A 189 -10.28 -9.10 -4.83
N ILE A 190 -11.37 -8.85 -5.58
CA ILE A 190 -11.65 -7.58 -6.24
C ILE A 190 -12.70 -6.81 -5.45
N MET A 191 -12.42 -5.53 -5.20
CA MET A 191 -13.29 -4.55 -4.56
C MET A 191 -13.68 -3.48 -5.58
N PRO A 192 -14.82 -3.65 -6.28
CA PRO A 192 -15.30 -2.67 -7.24
C PRO A 192 -15.72 -1.37 -6.54
N LEU A 193 -15.36 -0.24 -7.12
CA LEU A 193 -15.88 1.05 -6.70
C LEU A 193 -17.28 1.24 -7.29
N CYS A 194 -18.29 1.51 -6.47
CA CYS A 194 -19.64 1.75 -6.98
C CYS A 194 -19.65 3.00 -7.89
N PRO A 195 -20.09 2.89 -9.16
CA PRO A 195 -20.05 4.02 -10.09
C PRO A 195 -21.09 5.10 -9.74
N GLN A 196 -22.11 4.74 -8.95
CA GLN A 196 -23.18 5.67 -8.55
C GLN A 196 -22.85 6.46 -7.28
N CYS A 197 -22.31 5.80 -6.24
CA CYS A 197 -22.10 6.43 -4.93
C CYS A 197 -20.62 6.50 -4.48
N GLY A 198 -19.69 5.95 -5.25
CA GLY A 198 -18.26 5.97 -4.93
C GLY A 198 -17.85 5.12 -3.72
N GLN A 199 -18.76 4.33 -3.14
CA GLN A 199 -18.41 3.42 -2.05
C GLN A 199 -17.69 2.17 -2.59
N ILE A 200 -16.69 1.71 -1.85
CA ILE A 200 -15.88 0.52 -2.17
C ILE A 200 -16.06 -0.59 -1.14
N ASN A 201 -16.41 -0.27 0.11
CA ASN A 201 -16.59 -1.28 1.17
C ASN A 201 -18.01 -1.87 1.21
N SER A 202 -18.97 -1.23 0.52
CA SER A 202 -20.38 -1.65 0.48
C SER A 202 -20.73 -2.46 -0.77
N THR A 203 -19.75 -2.68 -1.65
CA THR A 203 -19.93 -3.46 -2.87
C THR A 203 -19.62 -4.94 -2.63
N LEU A 204 -20.29 -5.79 -3.41
CA LEU A 204 -20.10 -7.23 -3.46
C LEU A 204 -19.95 -7.62 -4.92
N VAL A 205 -18.93 -8.44 -5.23
CA VAL A 205 -18.82 -9.05 -6.57
C VAL A 205 -19.77 -10.25 -6.65
N THR A 206 -20.62 -10.28 -7.66
CA THR A 206 -21.60 -11.35 -7.90
C THR A 206 -21.20 -12.27 -9.04
N ALA A 207 -20.42 -11.78 -10.01
CA ALA A 207 -19.86 -12.59 -11.10
C ALA A 207 -18.53 -12.00 -11.59
N TYR A 208 -17.70 -12.85 -12.21
CA TYR A 208 -16.41 -12.48 -12.80
C TYR A 208 -16.42 -12.79 -14.29
N HIS A 209 -15.91 -11.86 -15.11
CA HIS A 209 -15.77 -11.99 -16.55
C HIS A 209 -14.32 -11.70 -16.96
N PRO A 210 -13.38 -12.65 -16.75
CA PRO A 210 -11.95 -12.43 -16.96
C PRO A 210 -11.58 -12.01 -18.39
N GLU A 211 -12.31 -12.52 -19.38
CA GLU A 211 -12.10 -12.25 -20.81
C GLU A 211 -12.34 -10.78 -21.18
N ARG A 212 -13.18 -10.08 -20.42
CA ARG A 212 -13.45 -8.64 -20.57
C ARG A 212 -12.79 -7.78 -19.50
N ALA A 213 -12.16 -8.40 -18.50
CA ALA A 213 -11.67 -7.74 -17.28
C ALA A 213 -12.77 -6.94 -16.55
N THR A 214 -13.96 -7.53 -16.44
CA THR A 214 -15.12 -6.93 -15.77
C THR A 214 -15.65 -7.82 -14.65
N VAL A 215 -16.38 -7.22 -13.72
CA VAL A 215 -17.13 -7.91 -12.67
C VAL A 215 -18.56 -7.39 -12.63
N GLU A 216 -19.50 -8.27 -12.31
CA GLU A 216 -20.81 -7.84 -11.84
C GLU A 216 -20.74 -7.52 -10.35
N LEU A 217 -21.38 -6.42 -9.94
CA LEU A 217 -21.42 -5.99 -8.55
C LEU A 217 -22.84 -5.64 -8.08
N SER A 218 -23.03 -5.74 -6.76
CA SER A 218 -24.15 -5.18 -6.02
C SER A 218 -23.65 -4.25 -4.92
N CYS A 219 -24.16 -3.02 -4.85
CA CYS A 219 -23.88 -2.04 -3.81
C CYS A 219 -25.03 -2.00 -2.80
N GLN A 220 -25.17 -3.05 -1.99
CA GLN A 220 -26.26 -3.20 -1.02
C GLN A 220 -25.78 -3.56 0.39
N ARG A 221 -24.46 -3.76 0.59
CA ARG A 221 -23.93 -4.12 1.90
C ARG A 221 -23.92 -2.88 2.80
N ASN A 222 -24.16 -3.13 4.09
CA ASN A 222 -23.89 -2.14 5.12
C ASN A 222 -22.50 -2.39 5.69
N PHE A 223 -21.68 -1.35 5.77
CA PHE A 223 -20.32 -1.45 6.26
C PHE A 223 -19.97 -0.22 7.09
N GLY A 224 -19.65 -0.41 8.38
CA GLY A 224 -19.11 0.65 9.22
C GLY A 224 -19.98 1.91 9.32
N GLY A 225 -21.31 1.78 9.19
CA GLY A 225 -22.25 2.90 9.16
C GLY A 225 -22.56 3.47 7.77
N ALA A 226 -21.81 3.06 6.73
CA ALA A 226 -22.17 3.31 5.35
C ALA A 226 -23.18 2.28 4.85
N ASN A 227 -24.16 2.73 4.07
CA ASN A 227 -25.14 1.86 3.41
C ASN A 227 -24.94 1.94 1.90
N GLY A 228 -25.00 0.79 1.22
CA GLY A 228 -24.98 0.73 -0.23
C GLY A 228 -26.16 1.45 -0.88
N CYS A 229 -25.96 1.99 -2.09
CA CYS A 229 -26.97 2.81 -2.78
C CYS A 229 -27.97 2.00 -3.63
N GLY A 230 -27.89 0.66 -3.61
CA GLY A 230 -28.75 -0.24 -4.37
C GLY A 230 -28.30 -0.51 -5.81
N PHE A 231 -27.17 0.04 -6.26
CA PHE A 231 -26.66 -0.18 -7.61
C PHE A 231 -26.38 -1.66 -7.87
N ILE A 232 -26.77 -2.15 -9.04
CA ILE A 232 -26.44 -3.47 -9.56
C ILE A 232 -26.01 -3.30 -11.02
N GLY A 233 -24.88 -3.87 -11.41
CA GLY A 233 -24.41 -3.79 -12.80
C GLY A 233 -23.03 -4.41 -13.00
N GLU A 234 -22.59 -4.40 -14.25
CA GLU A 234 -21.24 -4.82 -14.64
C GLU A 234 -20.33 -3.60 -14.81
N GLN A 235 -19.07 -3.69 -14.38
CA GLN A 235 -18.06 -2.67 -14.65
C GLN A 235 -16.66 -3.25 -14.84
N SER A 236 -15.77 -2.43 -15.40
CA SER A 236 -14.35 -2.75 -15.53
C SER A 236 -13.66 -2.79 -14.17
N ILE A 237 -12.66 -3.66 -14.01
CA ILE A 237 -11.78 -3.65 -12.83
C ILE A 237 -10.55 -2.75 -13.03
N LEU A 238 -10.40 -2.18 -14.23
CA LEU A 238 -9.22 -1.44 -14.68
C LEU A 238 -9.44 0.07 -14.62
N GLY A 239 -8.37 0.85 -14.75
CA GLY A 239 -8.45 2.32 -14.83
C GLY A 239 -9.06 2.97 -13.58
N GLY A 240 -8.75 2.47 -12.40
CA GLY A 240 -9.20 3.04 -11.12
C GLY A 240 -10.66 2.77 -10.76
N GLN A 241 -11.35 1.86 -11.47
CA GLN A 241 -12.74 1.48 -11.19
C GLN A 241 -12.88 0.40 -10.12
N ALA A 242 -11.78 -0.25 -9.73
CA ALA A 242 -11.72 -1.19 -8.63
C ALA A 242 -10.35 -1.10 -7.94
N LYS A 243 -10.30 -1.60 -6.71
CA LYS A 243 -9.04 -2.05 -6.09
C LYS A 243 -9.11 -3.54 -5.81
N VAL A 244 -8.00 -4.14 -5.39
CA VAL A 244 -8.01 -5.49 -4.81
C VAL A 244 -7.91 -5.43 -3.28
N GLN A 245 -8.37 -6.50 -2.61
CA GLN A 245 -8.30 -6.65 -1.16
C GLN A 245 -6.85 -6.64 -0.68
N TRP A 246 -6.60 -6.11 0.53
CA TRP A 246 -5.25 -5.77 1.01
C TRP A 246 -4.20 -6.88 0.89
N LYS A 247 -4.51 -8.16 1.19
CA LYS A 247 -3.53 -9.27 1.01
C LYS A 247 -3.13 -9.46 -0.45
N VAL A 248 -4.10 -9.30 -1.35
CA VAL A 248 -3.89 -9.41 -2.81
C VAL A 248 -3.24 -8.14 -3.35
N ASP A 249 -3.63 -6.97 -2.84
CA ASP A 249 -3.04 -5.67 -3.19
C ASP A 249 -1.56 -5.64 -2.82
N TRP A 250 -1.20 -6.16 -1.67
CA TRP A 250 0.19 -6.24 -1.25
C TRP A 250 1.04 -7.09 -2.18
N ALA A 251 0.57 -8.29 -2.52
CA ALA A 251 1.22 -9.14 -3.51
C ALA A 251 1.27 -8.51 -4.92
N LEU A 252 0.23 -7.77 -5.30
CA LEU A 252 0.17 -7.02 -6.55
C LEU A 252 1.24 -5.93 -6.59
N ARG A 253 1.44 -5.17 -5.50
CA ARG A 253 2.51 -4.17 -5.38
C ARG A 253 3.88 -4.81 -5.54
N TRP A 254 4.15 -5.91 -4.85
CA TRP A 254 5.42 -6.64 -5.01
C TRP A 254 5.67 -7.08 -6.45
N TYR A 255 4.65 -7.61 -7.10
CA TYR A 255 4.72 -8.06 -8.48
C TYR A 255 4.97 -6.90 -9.46
N VAL A 256 4.23 -5.79 -9.36
CA VAL A 256 4.33 -4.68 -10.32
C VAL A 256 5.54 -3.79 -10.07
N LEU A 257 5.91 -3.57 -8.80
CA LEU A 257 7.03 -2.70 -8.43
C LEU A 257 8.35 -3.45 -8.30
N ASN A 258 8.35 -4.78 -8.44
CA ASN A 258 9.52 -5.65 -8.27
C ASN A 258 10.21 -5.46 -6.91
N VAL A 259 9.41 -5.46 -5.84
CA VAL A 259 9.88 -5.18 -4.48
C VAL A 259 10.74 -6.35 -3.99
N ASP A 260 11.94 -6.04 -3.51
CA ASP A 260 12.91 -7.02 -3.04
C ASP A 260 12.89 -7.14 -1.51
N TYR A 261 12.59 -6.03 -0.82
CA TYR A 261 12.57 -5.97 0.64
C TYR A 261 11.46 -5.05 1.17
N GLU A 262 10.60 -5.57 2.03
CA GLU A 262 9.60 -4.80 2.77
C GLU A 262 9.46 -5.37 4.18
N LEU A 263 9.46 -4.50 5.18
CA LEU A 263 9.16 -4.87 6.56
C LEU A 263 7.67 -4.67 6.82
N TYR A 264 7.14 -5.43 7.78
CA TYR A 264 5.74 -5.37 8.15
C TYR A 264 5.55 -5.36 9.67
N GLY A 265 4.41 -4.82 10.09
CA GLY A 265 3.94 -4.87 11.47
C GLY A 265 3.61 -6.30 11.90
N LYS A 266 3.73 -6.58 13.20
CA LYS A 266 3.43 -7.90 13.78
C LYS A 266 1.98 -8.34 13.50
N ASP A 267 1.07 -7.38 13.42
CA ASP A 267 -0.36 -7.58 13.14
C ASP A 267 -0.64 -8.17 11.75
N LEU A 268 0.37 -8.23 10.87
CA LEU A 268 0.25 -8.74 9.50
C LEU A 268 0.77 -10.18 9.33
N ILE A 269 1.20 -10.83 10.42
CA ILE A 269 1.82 -12.17 10.42
C ILE A 269 0.79 -13.30 10.60
N ASP A 270 -0.26 -13.03 11.38
CA ASP A 270 -1.29 -14.00 11.78
C ASP A 270 -2.58 -13.90 10.93
#